data_AF-A0A1A2EP63-F1
#
_entry.id   AF-A0A1A2EP63-F1
#
_cell.length_a   1.000
_cell.length_b   1.000
_cell.length_c   1.000
_cell.angle_alpha   90.00
_cell.angle_beta   90.00
_cell.angle_gamma   90.00
#
_symmetry.space_group_name_H-M   'P 1'
#
loop_
_entity.id
_entity.type
_entity.pdbx_description
1 polymer ?
#
loop_
_entity_poly.entity_id
_entity_poly.type
_entity_poly.pdbx_seq_one_letter_code
_entity_poly.pdbx_strand_id
1 'polypeptide(L)'
;MTAYGVGLLIVRLCLGLTMAAHGYNKIFSGGRIAGTARWFDSIGMRPGTFHARMAAGTEIAAGLGLAAGLLTPIPAAGFVALMLVAAWTVHRGNGFFIVKSGWEYNLVLAVVAVGIAMLGAGPLSLDHLLFGQNWCDGWTGLLIAAGLGLAGGIAQLVVFFRPVPEQV
;
A
#
# COMPACT_ATOMS: atom_id res chain seq x y z
N MET A 1 12.23 8.33 25.61
CA MET A 1 11.69 7.38 24.60
C MET A 1 10.65 6.50 25.29
N THR A 2 9.40 6.47 24.82
CA THR A 2 8.32 5.70 25.46
C THR A 2 8.10 4.35 24.77
N ALA A 3 7.54 3.37 25.48
CA ALA A 3 7.17 2.06 24.91
C ALA A 3 6.26 2.20 23.68
N TYR A 4 5.34 3.16 23.72
CA TYR A 4 4.47 3.53 22.60
C TYR A 4 5.28 3.93 21.34
N GLY A 5 6.28 4.81 21.48
CA GLY A 5 7.08 5.27 20.36
C GLY A 5 7.92 4.15 19.72
N VAL A 6 8.46 3.25 20.54
CA VAL A 6 9.19 2.07 20.05
C VAL A 6 8.24 1.07 19.38
N GLY A 7 7.06 0.83 19.97
CA GLY A 7 6.03 -0.03 19.38
C GLY A 7 5.59 0.45 18.00
N LEU A 8 5.31 1.75 17.84
CA LEU A 8 4.99 2.35 16.54
C LEU A 8 6.13 2.18 15.53
N LEU A 9 7.39 2.39 15.94
CA LEU A 9 8.53 2.19 15.06
C LEU A 9 8.60 0.73 14.57
N ILE A 10 8.46 -0.25 15.46
CA ILE A 10 8.50 -1.68 15.08
C ILE A 10 7.40 -2.00 14.06
N VAL A 11 6.17 -1.55 14.30
CA VAL A 11 5.05 -1.78 13.38
C VAL A 11 5.31 -1.10 12.04
N ARG A 12 5.77 0.16 12.03
CA ARG A 12 6.10 0.89 10.81
C ARG A 12 7.21 0.22 10.01
N LEU A 13 8.28 -0.23 10.66
CA LEU A 13 9.37 -0.95 10.01
C LEU A 13 8.89 -2.28 9.42
N CYS A 14 8.16 -3.08 10.19
CA CYS A 14 7.65 -4.37 9.70
C CYS A 14 6.72 -4.19 8.49
N LEU A 15 5.70 -3.34 8.63
CA LEU A 15 4.71 -3.10 7.58
C LEU A 15 5.34 -2.43 6.35
N GLY A 16 6.11 -1.36 6.57
CA GLY A 16 6.73 -0.57 5.53
C GLY A 16 7.77 -1.35 4.72
N LEU A 17 8.70 -2.03 5.40
CA LEU A 17 9.74 -2.81 4.73
C LEU A 17 9.18 -4.05 4.02
N THR A 18 8.08 -4.63 4.54
CA THR A 18 7.37 -5.70 3.81
C THR A 18 6.90 -5.22 2.45
N MET A 19 6.22 -4.06 2.37
CA MET A 19 5.80 -3.52 1.06
C MET A 19 6.97 -3.09 0.18
N ALA A 20 8.02 -2.51 0.76
CA ALA A 20 9.22 -2.17 -0.01
C ALA A 20 9.87 -3.42 -0.63
N ALA A 21 9.89 -4.54 0.10
CA ALA A 21 10.37 -5.82 -0.41
C ALA A 21 9.50 -6.36 -1.56
N HIS A 22 8.17 -6.21 -1.50
CA HIS A 22 7.28 -6.57 -2.61
C HIS A 22 7.59 -5.78 -3.88
N GLY A 23 7.81 -4.47 -3.78
CA GLY A 23 8.17 -3.63 -4.93
C GLY A 23 9.57 -3.93 -5.45
N TYR A 24 10.54 -4.15 -4.55
CA TYR A 24 11.89 -4.58 -4.92
C TYR A 24 11.85 -5.90 -5.70
N ASN A 25 11.08 -6.87 -5.24
CA ASN A 25 10.91 -8.16 -5.92
C ASN A 25 10.35 -7.98 -7.35
N LYS A 26 9.40 -7.06 -7.57
CA LYS A 26 8.87 -6.76 -8.92
C LYS A 26 9.91 -6.16 -9.85
N ILE A 27 10.90 -5.42 -9.34
CA ILE A 27 11.94 -4.80 -10.16
C ILE A 27 13.06 -5.79 -10.46
N PHE A 28 13.58 -6.45 -9.43
CA PHE A 28 14.87 -7.14 -9.50
C PHE A 28 14.76 -8.67 -9.56
N SER A 29 13.61 -9.25 -9.19
CA SER A 29 13.43 -10.68 -9.02
C SER A 29 12.19 -11.20 -9.75
N GLY A 30 11.99 -12.53 -9.75
CA GLY A 30 10.89 -13.18 -10.47
C GLY A 30 10.85 -12.83 -11.96
N GLY A 31 9.67 -12.51 -12.48
CA GLY A 31 9.49 -12.09 -13.88
C GLY A 31 9.99 -10.68 -14.21
N ARG A 32 10.49 -9.93 -13.22
CA ARG A 32 10.83 -8.49 -13.30
C ARG A 32 9.66 -7.65 -13.83
N ILE A 33 9.90 -6.37 -14.13
CA ILE A 33 8.85 -5.48 -14.66
C ILE A 33 8.17 -6.04 -15.91
N ALA A 34 8.91 -6.71 -16.81
CA ALA A 34 8.33 -7.28 -18.02
C ALA A 34 7.33 -8.42 -17.71
N GLY A 35 7.65 -9.31 -16.77
CA GLY A 35 6.76 -10.38 -16.35
C GLY A 35 5.58 -9.86 -15.54
N THR A 36 5.82 -8.94 -14.62
CA THR A 36 4.75 -8.26 -13.86
C THR A 36 3.80 -7.51 -14.78
N ALA A 37 4.31 -6.89 -15.87
CA ALA A 37 3.49 -6.23 -16.87
C ALA A 37 2.54 -7.21 -17.58
N ARG A 38 3.07 -8.34 -18.07
CA ARG A 38 2.23 -9.38 -18.69
C ARG A 38 1.17 -9.91 -17.73
N TRP A 39 1.53 -10.08 -16.45
CA TRP A 39 0.57 -10.48 -15.42
C TRP A 39 -0.52 -9.42 -15.22
N PHE A 40 -0.18 -8.13 -15.11
CA PHE A 40 -1.19 -7.06 -15.03
C PHE A 40 -2.13 -7.03 -16.24
N ASP A 41 -1.60 -7.19 -17.45
CA ASP A 41 -2.43 -7.28 -18.67
C ASP A 41 -3.39 -8.48 -18.62
N SER A 42 -2.94 -9.62 -18.07
CA SER A 42 -3.76 -10.84 -17.93
C SER A 42 -4.90 -10.72 -16.93
N ILE A 43 -4.74 -9.92 -15.88
CA ILE A 43 -5.80 -9.64 -14.90
C ILE A 43 -6.66 -8.42 -15.29
N GLY A 44 -6.45 -7.84 -16.47
CA GLY A 44 -7.27 -6.74 -16.98
C GLY A 44 -6.81 -5.34 -16.58
N MET A 45 -5.67 -5.16 -15.93
CA MET A 45 -5.11 -3.83 -15.61
C MET A 45 -4.21 -3.37 -16.76
N ARG A 46 -4.74 -2.52 -17.65
CA ARG A 46 -4.06 -2.15 -18.91
C ARG A 46 -3.73 -0.66 -18.99
N PRO A 47 -2.55 -0.27 -19.52
CA PRO A 47 -1.48 -1.12 -20.03
C PRO A 47 -0.60 -1.69 -18.90
N GLY A 48 -0.30 -2.98 -18.95
CA GLY A 48 0.38 -3.69 -17.86
C GLY A 48 1.76 -3.14 -17.52
N THR A 49 2.51 -2.61 -18.49
CA THR A 49 3.84 -2.00 -18.21
C THR A 49 3.73 -0.75 -17.32
N PHE A 50 2.68 0.05 -17.51
CA PHE A 50 2.43 1.20 -16.64
C PHE A 50 2.13 0.74 -15.22
N HIS A 51 1.22 -0.23 -15.07
CA HIS A 51 0.85 -0.75 -13.75
C HIS A 51 1.97 -1.51 -13.04
N ALA A 52 2.83 -2.22 -13.77
CA ALA A 52 4.01 -2.86 -13.20
C ALA A 52 4.96 -1.84 -12.55
N ARG A 53 5.24 -0.73 -13.25
CA ARG A 53 6.09 0.35 -12.74
C ARG A 53 5.41 1.12 -11.60
N MET A 54 4.14 1.45 -11.77
CA MET A 54 3.33 2.14 -10.75
C MET A 54 3.24 1.33 -9.46
N ALA A 55 2.92 0.05 -9.54
CA ALA A 55 2.86 -0.82 -8.38
C ALA A 55 4.23 -0.92 -7.71
N ALA A 56 5.27 -1.32 -8.44
CA ALA A 56 6.60 -1.48 -7.85
C ALA A 56 7.14 -0.18 -7.22
N GLY A 57 6.98 0.95 -7.92
CA GLY A 57 7.41 2.26 -7.42
C GLY A 57 6.61 2.70 -6.19
N THR A 58 5.28 2.55 -6.21
CA THR A 58 4.43 2.93 -5.07
C THR A 58 4.70 2.04 -3.86
N GLU A 59 4.88 0.73 -4.05
CA GLU A 59 5.19 -0.21 -2.97
C GLU A 59 6.52 0.12 -2.28
N ILE A 60 7.54 0.48 -3.05
CA ILE A 60 8.84 0.93 -2.51
C ILE A 60 8.68 2.28 -1.82
N ALA A 61 8.12 3.27 -2.49
CA ALA A 61 8.03 4.63 -1.96
C ALA A 61 7.14 4.71 -0.71
N ALA A 62 5.95 4.11 -0.75
CA ALA A 62 5.05 4.04 0.39
C ALA A 62 5.62 3.15 1.50
N GLY A 63 6.23 2.02 1.15
CA GLY A 63 6.87 1.12 2.12
C GLY A 63 7.99 1.82 2.90
N LEU A 64 8.93 2.44 2.20
CA LEU A 64 10.04 3.16 2.82
C LEU A 64 9.57 4.44 3.54
N GLY A 65 8.63 5.18 2.96
CA GLY A 65 8.07 6.38 3.57
C GLY A 65 7.37 6.09 4.91
N LEU A 66 6.57 5.02 4.96
CA LEU A 66 5.91 4.59 6.19
C LEU A 66 6.93 4.07 7.22
N ALA A 67 7.91 3.27 6.79
CA ALA A 67 8.98 2.77 7.65
C ALA A 67 9.79 3.91 8.29
N ALA A 68 10.14 4.93 7.50
CA ALA A 68 10.84 6.12 7.97
C ALA A 68 9.93 7.05 8.83
N GLY A 69 8.61 6.96 8.65
CA GLY A 69 7.65 7.84 9.29
C GLY A 69 7.77 9.26 8.73
N LEU A 70 7.75 9.39 7.41
CA LEU A 70 7.82 10.66 6.69
C LEU A 70 6.50 10.92 5.97
N LEU A 71 5.89 12.08 6.23
CA LEU A 71 4.59 12.50 5.73
C LEU A 71 3.55 11.37 5.89
N THR A 72 3.55 10.72 7.06
CA THR A 72 3.00 9.38 7.32
C THR A 72 1.62 9.07 6.71
N PRO A 73 0.63 9.99 6.69
CA PRO A 73 -0.64 9.77 6.02
C PRO A 73 -0.54 9.54 4.49
N ILE A 74 0.48 10.08 3.81
CA ILE A 74 0.68 9.94 2.36
C ILE A 74 1.14 8.53 1.99
N PRO A 75 2.21 7.95 2.59
CA PRO A 75 2.51 6.53 2.44
C PRO A 75 1.33 5.63 2.79
N ALA A 76 0.59 5.93 3.87
CA ALA A 76 -0.58 5.16 4.25
C ALA A 76 -1.69 5.19 3.17
N ALA A 77 -1.91 6.33 2.50
CA ALA A 77 -2.78 6.39 1.33
C ALA A 77 -2.32 5.48 0.20
N GLY A 78 -1.00 5.40 -0.04
CA GLY A 78 -0.41 4.45 -0.99
C GLY A 78 -0.74 3.00 -0.65
N PHE A 79 -0.66 2.61 0.63
CA PHE A 79 -1.08 1.28 1.10
C PHE A 79 -2.56 1.02 0.81
N VAL A 80 -3.45 1.96 1.16
CA VAL A 80 -4.89 1.82 0.91
C VAL A 80 -5.18 1.64 -0.58
N ALA A 81 -4.58 2.47 -1.44
CA ALA A 81 -4.77 2.38 -2.90
C ALA A 81 -4.28 1.03 -3.45
N LEU A 82 -3.06 0.61 -3.07
CA LEU A 82 -2.47 -0.67 -3.49
C LEU A 82 -3.35 -1.85 -3.06
N MET A 83 -3.76 -1.87 -1.80
CA MET A 83 -4.55 -2.95 -1.23
C MET A 83 -5.96 -3.00 -1.81
N LEU A 84 -6.59 -1.85 -2.07
CA LEU A 84 -7.89 -1.79 -2.75
C LEU A 84 -7.80 -2.38 -4.17
N VAL A 85 -6.82 -1.94 -4.96
CA VAL A 85 -6.64 -2.43 -6.33
C VAL A 85 -6.35 -3.92 -6.32
N ALA A 86 -5.45 -4.40 -5.45
CA ALA A 86 -5.12 -5.82 -5.35
C ALA A 86 -6.33 -6.66 -4.89
N ALA A 87 -7.05 -6.22 -3.85
CA ALA A 87 -8.25 -6.89 -3.37
C ALA A 87 -9.29 -6.99 -4.48
N TRP A 88 -9.55 -5.89 -5.18
CA TRP A 88 -10.57 -5.85 -6.23
C TRP A 88 -10.20 -6.68 -7.46
N THR A 89 -8.94 -6.65 -7.88
CA THR A 89 -8.53 -7.27 -9.16
C THR A 89 -8.15 -8.74 -9.03
N VAL A 90 -7.64 -9.16 -7.86
CA VAL A 90 -7.06 -10.51 -7.68
C VAL A 90 -7.80 -11.32 -6.63
N HIS A 91 -8.21 -10.72 -5.51
CA HIS A 91 -8.63 -11.49 -4.34
C HIS A 91 -10.15 -11.54 -4.10
N ARG A 92 -10.93 -10.64 -4.72
CA ARG A 92 -12.38 -10.52 -4.47
C ARG A 92 -13.16 -11.81 -4.75
N GLY A 93 -12.73 -12.61 -5.73
CA GLY A 93 -13.38 -13.87 -6.11
C GLY A 93 -13.11 -15.02 -5.13
N ASN A 94 -12.09 -14.89 -4.29
CA ASN A 94 -11.61 -15.96 -3.41
C ASN A 94 -12.22 -15.92 -1.99
N GLY A 95 -13.12 -14.97 -1.74
CA GLY A 95 -13.70 -14.73 -0.41
C GLY A 95 -12.72 -14.04 0.54
N PHE A 96 -12.99 -14.12 1.85
CA PHE A 96 -12.24 -13.37 2.86
C PHE A 96 -10.86 -13.99 3.16
N PHE A 97 -10.81 -15.27 3.55
CA PHE A 97 -9.65 -15.86 4.20
C PHE A 97 -8.38 -15.96 3.33
N ILE A 98 -7.23 -15.56 3.89
CA ILE A 98 -5.92 -15.57 3.22
C ILE A 98 -5.49 -16.98 2.77
N VAL A 99 -5.90 -18.03 3.50
CA VAL A 99 -5.57 -19.43 3.14
C VAL A 99 -6.20 -19.86 1.81
N LYS A 100 -7.22 -19.14 1.34
CA LYS A 100 -7.83 -19.30 0.01
C LYS A 100 -7.34 -18.26 -0.99
N SER A 101 -6.28 -17.51 -0.67
CA SER A 101 -5.90 -16.28 -1.39
C SER A 101 -7.01 -15.22 -1.42
N GLY A 102 -7.80 -15.14 -0.34
CA GLY A 102 -8.80 -14.10 -0.12
C GLY A 102 -8.20 -12.74 0.28
N TRP A 103 -9.06 -11.74 0.44
CA TRP A 103 -8.67 -10.34 0.63
C TRP A 103 -8.36 -9.93 2.09
N GLU A 104 -8.39 -10.87 3.04
CA GLU A 104 -8.09 -10.67 4.47
C GLU A 104 -6.78 -9.89 4.68
N TYR A 105 -5.69 -10.31 4.04
CA TYR A 105 -4.40 -9.65 4.24
C TYR A 105 -4.36 -8.25 3.64
N ASN A 106 -5.02 -8.02 2.51
CA ASN A 106 -5.15 -6.68 1.92
C ASN A 106 -5.85 -5.73 2.88
N LEU A 107 -6.95 -6.17 3.52
CA LEU A 107 -7.65 -5.40 4.53
C LEU A 107 -6.74 -5.07 5.71
N VAL A 108 -6.05 -6.07 6.27
CA VAL A 108 -5.16 -5.89 7.43
C VAL A 108 -4.07 -4.86 7.11
N LEU A 109 -3.39 -4.99 5.97
CA LEU A 109 -2.34 -4.05 5.57
C LEU A 109 -2.86 -2.61 5.42
N ALA A 110 -4.02 -2.44 4.78
CA ALA A 110 -4.63 -1.12 4.59
C ALA A 110 -5.06 -0.49 5.93
N VAL A 111 -5.75 -1.26 6.78
CA VAL A 111 -6.29 -0.77 8.06
C VAL A 111 -5.18 -0.45 9.04
N VAL A 112 -4.12 -1.26 9.11
CA VAL A 112 -2.96 -0.96 9.96
C VAL A 112 -2.26 0.31 9.48
N ALA A 113 -2.09 0.51 8.16
CA ALA A 113 -1.52 1.74 7.63
C ALA A 113 -2.36 2.98 7.98
N VAL A 114 -3.70 2.90 7.87
CA VAL A 114 -4.61 3.97 8.30
C VAL A 114 -4.50 4.21 9.82
N GLY A 115 -4.44 3.14 10.62
CA GLY A 115 -4.25 3.24 12.06
C GLY A 115 -2.95 3.97 12.42
N ILE A 116 -1.85 3.69 11.74
CA ILE A 116 -0.58 4.42 11.90
C ILE A 116 -0.74 5.89 11.51
N ALA A 117 -1.43 6.20 10.41
CA ALA A 117 -1.67 7.59 10.02
C ALA A 117 -2.50 8.35 11.06
N MET A 118 -3.45 7.69 11.73
CA MET A 118 -4.24 8.29 12.81
C MET A 118 -3.46 8.44 14.10
N LEU A 119 -2.66 7.44 14.48
CA LEU A 119 -1.84 7.47 15.70
C LEU A 119 -0.61 8.40 15.55
N GLY A 120 -0.19 8.63 14.31
CA GLY A 120 1.01 9.37 13.96
C GLY A 120 2.26 8.49 13.87
N ALA A 121 3.34 9.08 13.38
CA ALA A 121 4.63 8.41 13.16
C ALA A 121 5.33 8.03 14.47
N GLY A 122 5.03 8.75 15.56
CA GLY A 122 5.72 8.63 16.84
C GLY A 122 7.09 9.31 16.84
N PRO A 123 7.74 9.44 18.01
CA PRO A 123 8.93 10.28 18.20
C PRO A 123 10.19 9.80 17.46
N LEU A 124 10.24 8.52 17.05
CA LEU A 124 11.34 7.96 16.27
C LEU A 124 10.98 7.94 14.78
N SER A 125 10.80 9.12 14.20
CA SER A 125 10.36 9.29 12.82
C SER A 125 11.01 10.50 12.16
N LEU A 126 11.01 10.52 10.83
CA LEU A 126 11.42 11.70 10.09
C LEU A 126 10.45 12.87 10.27
N ASP A 127 9.16 12.61 10.49
CA ASP A 127 8.19 13.67 10.82
C ASP A 127 8.62 14.45 12.07
N HIS A 128 8.96 13.76 13.15
CA HIS A 128 9.46 14.43 14.36
C HIS A 128 10.81 15.11 14.15
N LEU A 129 11.71 14.51 13.36
CA LEU A 129 13.02 15.11 13.07
C LEU A 129 12.88 16.43 12.27
N LEU A 130 11.94 16.48 11.32
CA LEU A 130 11.79 17.60 10.39
C LEU A 130 10.80 18.67 10.87
N PHE A 131 9.75 18.26 11.58
CA PHE A 131 8.64 19.14 12.00
C PHE A 131 8.51 19.29 13.51
N GLY A 132 9.27 18.55 14.31
CA GLY A 132 9.17 18.54 15.78
C GLY A 132 7.94 17.81 16.32
N GLN A 133 7.08 17.29 15.45
CA GLN A 133 5.81 16.62 15.78
C GLN A 133 5.38 15.68 14.65
N ASN A 134 4.31 14.89 14.85
CA ASN A 134 3.70 14.11 13.76
C ASN A 134 3.15 15.06 12.68
N TRP A 135 3.32 14.70 11.41
CA TRP A 135 2.73 15.46 10.30
C TRP A 135 1.31 14.96 10.00
N CYS A 136 0.30 15.81 10.28
CA CYS A 136 -1.12 15.57 9.97
C CYS A 136 -1.69 14.24 10.48
N ASP A 137 -1.58 13.94 11.77
CA ASP A 137 -2.16 12.74 12.41
C ASP A 137 -3.64 12.91 12.82
N GLY A 138 -4.17 11.97 13.62
CA GLY A 138 -5.54 11.97 14.10
C GLY A 138 -6.59 11.81 12.99
N TRP A 139 -7.69 12.58 13.09
CA TRP A 139 -8.75 12.59 12.08
C TRP A 139 -8.27 13.11 10.72
N THR A 140 -7.33 14.05 10.71
CA THR A 140 -6.70 14.53 9.47
C THR A 140 -5.92 13.40 8.82
N GLY A 141 -5.16 12.64 9.60
CA GLY A 141 -4.44 11.45 9.13
C GLY A 141 -5.37 10.40 8.53
N LEU A 142 -6.51 10.13 9.17
CA LEU A 142 -7.57 9.27 8.61
C LEU A 142 -8.05 9.78 7.26
N LEU A 143 -8.46 11.05 7.19
CA LEU A 143 -9.04 11.64 5.98
C LEU A 143 -8.04 11.62 4.82
N ILE A 144 -6.77 11.92 5.07
CA ILE A 144 -5.72 11.87 4.05
C ILE A 144 -5.48 10.41 3.64
N ALA A 145 -5.21 9.50 4.58
CA ALA A 145 -4.86 8.12 4.27
C ALA A 145 -6.00 7.36 3.58
N ALA A 146 -7.19 7.35 4.19
CA ALA A 146 -8.34 6.67 3.63
C ALA A 146 -8.91 7.42 2.42
N GLY A 147 -9.08 8.74 2.51
CA GLY A 147 -9.69 9.53 1.45
C GLY A 147 -8.85 9.54 0.18
N LEU A 148 -7.57 9.92 0.25
CA LEU A 148 -6.70 9.91 -0.93
C LEU A 148 -6.45 8.49 -1.43
N GLY A 149 -6.28 7.53 -0.54
CA GLY A 149 -6.01 6.14 -0.90
C GLY A 149 -7.18 5.48 -1.64
N LEU A 150 -8.40 5.63 -1.11
CA LEU A 150 -9.62 5.15 -1.77
C LEU A 150 -9.87 5.88 -3.08
N ALA A 151 -9.78 7.21 -3.10
CA ALA A 151 -9.98 8.00 -4.31
C ALA A 151 -8.98 7.60 -5.40
N GLY A 152 -7.69 7.46 -5.06
CA GLY A 152 -6.64 7.04 -5.98
C GLY A 152 -6.83 5.61 -6.50
N GLY A 153 -7.13 4.65 -5.61
CA GLY A 153 -7.38 3.27 -6.01
C GLY A 153 -8.63 3.11 -6.88
N ILE A 154 -9.74 3.77 -6.52
CA ILE A 154 -10.98 3.78 -7.31
C ILE A 154 -10.73 4.44 -8.68
N ALA A 155 -10.08 5.60 -8.72
CA ALA A 155 -9.76 6.27 -9.97
C ALA A 155 -8.90 5.37 -10.87
N GLN A 156 -7.89 4.70 -10.30
CA GLN A 156 -7.06 3.76 -11.05
C GLN A 156 -7.89 2.59 -11.62
N LEU A 157 -8.80 2.01 -10.83
CA LEU A 157 -9.69 0.94 -11.31
C LEU A 157 -10.62 1.44 -12.42
N VAL A 158 -11.30 2.56 -12.23
CA VAL A 158 -12.23 3.13 -13.22
C VAL A 158 -11.51 3.39 -14.55
N VAL A 159 -10.34 4.02 -14.49
CA VAL A 159 -9.60 4.42 -15.68
C VAL A 159 -9.00 3.21 -16.40
N PHE A 160 -8.40 2.25 -15.69
CA PHE A 160 -7.52 1.25 -16.29
C PHE A 160 -7.97 -0.21 -16.20
N PHE A 161 -8.93 -0.55 -15.32
CA PHE A 161 -9.40 -1.92 -15.19
C PHE A 161 -10.40 -2.29 -16.28
N ARG A 162 -10.05 -3.31 -17.05
CA ARG A 162 -10.85 -3.89 -18.14
C ARG A 162 -10.89 -5.41 -17.92
N PRO A 163 -11.86 -5.92 -17.14
CA PRO A 163 -11.90 -7.33 -16.77
C PRO A 163 -11.92 -8.20 -18.03
N VAL A 164 -11.07 -9.23 -18.04
CA VAL A 164 -11.08 -10.25 -19.09
C VAL A 164 -12.19 -11.25 -18.71
N PRO A 165 -13.12 -11.61 -19.60
CA PRO A 165 -14.13 -12.62 -19.31
C PRO A 165 -13.45 -13.92 -18.85
N GLU A 166 -13.99 -14.57 -17.81
CA GLU A 166 -13.58 -15.93 -17.46
C GLU A 166 -13.79 -16.82 -18.69
N GLN A 167 -12.75 -17.58 -19.05
CA GLN A 167 -12.91 -18.66 -20.01
C GLN A 167 -13.71 -19.74 -19.28
N VAL A 168 -15.01 -19.80 -19.59
CA VAL A 168 -15.93 -20.85 -19.13
C VAL A 168 -15.42 -22.22 -19.57
#